data_AF-A0A962UND9-F1
#
_entry.id   AF-A0A962UND9-F1
#
_cell.length_a   1.000
_cell.length_b   1.000
_cell.length_c   1.000
_cell.angle_alpha   90.00
_cell.angle_beta   90.00
_cell.angle_gamma   90.00
#
_symmetry.space_group_name_H-M   'P 1'
#
loop_
_entity.id
_entity.type
_entity.pdbx_description
1 polymer ?
#
loop_
_entity_poly.entity_id
_entity_poly.type
_entity_poly.pdbx_seq_one_letter_code
_entity_poly.pdbx_strand_id
1 'polypeptide(L)'
;MTEALGPLRSKADFDHVLWQISHEHVEVYRDQDGWYLLIRGHCEHLQPGGACGIYQQRPQVCRDYSNDWCEFDEPAETHFTHHFRNYAELLAYCRKRFKRWDG
;
A
#
# COMPACT_ATOMS: atom_id res chain seq x y z
N MET A 1 4.77 -5.01 -4.44
CA MET A 1 4.88 -5.34 -3.00
C MET A 1 3.79 -4.60 -2.23
N THR A 2 3.22 -5.21 -1.21
CA THR A 2 2.19 -4.59 -0.37
C THR A 2 2.64 -4.43 1.07
N GLU A 3 2.23 -3.35 1.72
CA GLU A 3 2.47 -3.08 3.14
C GLU A 3 1.12 -2.83 3.82
N ALA A 4 0.82 -3.58 4.89
CA ALA A 4 -0.38 -3.36 5.68
C ALA A 4 -0.29 -2.03 6.41
N LEU A 5 -1.27 -1.16 6.17
CA LEU A 5 -1.48 0.04 6.95
C LEU A 5 -2.26 -0.31 8.22
N GLY A 6 -1.93 0.41 9.31
CA GLY A 6 -2.77 0.41 10.49
C GLY A 6 -4.21 0.85 10.18
N PRO A 7 -5.16 0.68 11.13
CA PRO A 7 -6.54 1.05 10.91
C PRO A 7 -6.68 2.56 10.64
N LEU A 8 -7.03 2.94 9.41
CA LEU A 8 -7.27 4.33 9.04
C LEU A 8 -8.65 4.80 9.54
N ARG A 9 -8.68 5.52 10.65
CA ARG A 9 -9.91 5.93 11.36
C ARG A 9 -10.12 7.44 11.39
N SER A 10 -9.04 8.22 11.37
CA SER A 10 -9.03 9.66 11.57
C SER A 10 -8.61 10.44 10.33
N LYS A 11 -8.90 11.75 10.29
CA LYS A 11 -8.36 12.62 9.24
C LYS A 11 -6.83 12.62 9.20
N ALA A 12 -6.18 12.56 10.36
CA ALA A 12 -4.72 12.54 10.47
C ALA A 12 -4.12 11.26 9.87
N ASP A 13 -4.79 10.12 10.04
CA ASP A 13 -4.35 8.86 9.43
C ASP A 13 -4.38 8.98 7.89
N PHE A 14 -5.48 9.51 7.34
CA PHE A 14 -5.62 9.71 5.90
C PHE A 14 -4.71 10.82 5.36
N ASP A 15 -4.40 11.84 6.15
CA ASP A 15 -3.45 12.90 5.77
C ASP A 15 -2.04 12.31 5.61
N HIS A 16 -1.63 11.42 6.52
CA HIS A 16 -0.37 10.70 6.40
C HIS A 16 -0.34 9.80 5.15
N VAL A 17 -1.43 9.08 4.87
CA VAL A 17 -1.53 8.23 3.67
C VAL A 17 -1.57 9.05 2.38
N LEU A 18 -2.17 10.24 2.41
CA LEU A 18 -2.11 11.20 1.30
C LEU A 18 -0.67 11.65 1.01
N TRP A 19 0.15 11.85 2.04
CA TRP A 19 1.59 12.07 1.84
C TRP A 19 2.28 10.85 1.22
N GLN A 20 1.97 9.62 1.68
CA GLN A 20 2.57 8.40 1.13
C GLN A 20 2.23 8.21 -0.37
N ILE A 21 0.95 8.25 -0.75
CA ILE A 21 0.47 8.08 -2.15
C ILE A 21 0.89 9.22 -3.09
N SER A 22 1.48 10.30 -2.57
CA SER A 22 2.01 11.39 -3.39
C SER A 22 3.36 11.06 -4.05
N HIS A 23 3.97 9.93 -3.68
CA HIS A 23 5.24 9.48 -4.27
C HIS A 23 4.99 8.58 -5.48
N GLU A 24 5.92 8.59 -6.44
CA GLU A 24 5.82 7.77 -7.65
C GLU A 24 5.72 6.27 -7.30
N HIS A 25 4.89 5.56 -8.08
CA HIS A 25 4.68 4.12 -7.95
C HIS A 25 4.11 3.66 -6.60
N VAL A 26 3.47 4.56 -5.85
CA VAL A 26 2.72 4.21 -4.64
C VAL A 26 1.22 4.33 -4.92
N GLU A 27 0.50 3.26 -4.66
CA GLU A 27 -0.96 3.20 -4.69
C GLU A 27 -1.47 2.80 -3.31
N VAL A 28 -2.76 3.01 -3.06
CA VAL A 28 -3.42 2.61 -1.81
C VAL A 28 -4.64 1.78 -2.16
N TYR A 29 -4.82 0.64 -1.50
CA TYR A 29 -6.05 -0.14 -1.65
C TYR A 29 -6.59 -0.59 -0.29
N ARG A 30 -7.82 -1.07 -0.32
CA ARG A 30 -8.48 -1.69 0.82
C ARG A 30 -9.18 -2.97 0.39
N ASP A 31 -9.03 -4.03 1.15
CA ASP A 31 -9.78 -5.29 0.99
C ASP A 31 -10.58 -5.61 2.27
N GLN A 32 -10.90 -6.88 2.48
CA GLN A 32 -11.63 -7.35 3.67
C GLN A 32 -10.78 -7.31 4.95
N ASP A 33 -9.46 -7.43 4.84
CA ASP A 33 -8.52 -7.53 5.95
C ASP A 33 -8.04 -6.14 6.42
N GLY A 34 -7.94 -5.17 5.51
CA GLY A 34 -7.46 -3.86 5.90
C GLY A 34 -7.16 -2.89 4.77
N TRP A 35 -6.38 -1.88 5.13
CA TRP A 35 -5.82 -0.89 4.21
C TRP A 35 -4.37 -1.24 3.94
N TYR A 36 -3.91 -0.99 2.72
CA TYR A 36 -2.57 -1.37 2.29
C TYR A 36 -1.98 -0.31 1.37
N LEU A 37 -0.67 -0.12 1.47
CA LEU A 37 0.11 0.47 0.38
C LEU A 37 0.42 -0.61 -0.64
N LEU A 38 0.30 -0.26 -1.91
CA LEU A 38 0.79 -1.05 -3.03
C LEU A 38 1.95 -0.28 -3.67
N ILE A 39 3.16 -0.78 -3.46
CA ILE A 39 4.38 -0.26 -4.05
C ILE A 39 4.62 -1.00 -5.36
N ARG A 40 4.39 -0.32 -6.49
CA ARG A 40 4.70 -0.79 -7.85
C ARG A 40 6.17 -0.58 -8.22
N GLY A 41 6.90 0.20 -7.43
CA GLY A 41 8.33 0.44 -7.61
C GLY A 41 9.15 -0.84 -7.47
N HIS A 42 10.22 -0.94 -8.27
CA HIS A 42 11.16 -2.05 -8.20
C HIS A 42 12.16 -1.83 -7.06
N CYS A 43 12.38 -2.86 -6.25
CA CYS A 43 13.42 -2.82 -5.21
C CYS A 43 14.81 -2.83 -5.86
N GLU A 44 15.66 -1.85 -5.55
CA GLU A 44 17.00 -1.72 -6.13
C GLU A 44 17.93 -2.91 -5.83
N HIS A 45 17.61 -3.71 -4.80
CA HIS A 45 18.38 -4.87 -4.42
C HIS A 45 17.87 -6.18 -5.06
N LEU A 46 16.77 -6.14 -5.81
CA LEU A 46 16.22 -7.33 -6.46
C LEU A 46 17.12 -7.74 -7.63
N GLN A 47 17.61 -8.97 -7.60
CA GLN A 47 18.49 -9.51 -8.63
C GLN A 47 17.69 -10.11 -9.78
N PRO A 48 18.32 -10.28 -10.97
CA PRO A 48 17.76 -11.13 -12.03
C PRO A 48 17.40 -12.51 -11.46
N GLY A 49 16.16 -12.94 -11.67
CA GLY A 49 15.63 -14.18 -11.10
C GLY A 49 14.88 -14.03 -9.77
N GLY A 50 14.70 -12.80 -9.26
CA GLY A 50 13.81 -12.51 -8.13
C GLY A 50 14.43 -12.71 -6.73
N ALA A 51 15.73 -13.00 -6.65
CA ALA A 51 16.42 -13.11 -5.37
C ALA A 51 16.79 -11.74 -4.79
N CYS A 52 16.79 -11.62 -3.45
CA CYS A 52 17.22 -10.38 -2.76
C CYS A 52 18.75 -10.34 -2.63
N GLY A 53 19.40 -9.33 -3.21
CA GLY A 53 20.86 -9.15 -3.18
C GLY A 53 21.43 -8.79 -1.80
N ILE A 54 20.60 -8.28 -0.89
CA ILE A 54 20.99 -7.95 0.50
C ILE A 54 20.32 -8.88 1.51
N TYR A 55 20.03 -10.14 1.14
CA TYR A 55 19.18 -11.02 1.96
C TYR A 55 19.56 -11.05 3.45
N GLN A 56 20.86 -11.09 3.78
CA GLN A 56 21.32 -11.13 5.17
C GLN A 56 21.19 -9.78 5.91
N GLN A 57 21.21 -8.67 5.18
CA GLN A 57 21.09 -7.30 5.71
C GLN A 57 19.69 -6.71 5.50
N ARG A 58 18.75 -7.48 4.94
CA ARG A 58 17.41 -7.00 4.61
C ARG A 58 16.72 -6.37 5.83
N PRO A 59 15.95 -5.29 5.64
CA PRO A 59 15.19 -4.66 6.71
C PRO A 59 14.26 -5.65 7.42
N GLN A 60 13.91 -5.36 8.67
CA GLN A 60 13.04 -6.24 9.47
C GLN A 60 11.68 -6.49 8.79
N VAL A 61 11.09 -5.48 8.16
CA VAL A 61 9.83 -5.64 7.40
C VAL A 61 9.94 -6.70 6.29
N CYS A 62 11.09 -6.82 5.62
CA CYS A 62 11.32 -7.87 4.62
C CYS A 62 11.63 -9.24 5.25
N ARG A 63 11.95 -9.30 6.54
CA ARG A 63 12.11 -10.55 7.30
C ARG A 63 10.78 -11.08 7.79
N ASP A 64 9.89 -10.17 8.17
CA ASP A 64 8.56 -10.47 8.68
C ASP A 64 7.57 -10.76 7.54
N TYR A 65 7.94 -10.48 6.29
CA TYR A 65 7.15 -10.81 5.12
C TYR A 65 6.97 -12.33 4.99
N SER A 66 5.71 -12.77 5.03
CA SER A 66 5.32 -14.17 4.78
C SER A 66 4.66 -14.30 3.41
N ASN A 67 4.91 -15.42 2.75
CA ASN A 67 4.35 -15.74 1.43
C ASN A 67 3.06 -16.57 1.55
N ASP A 68 2.36 -16.46 2.69
CA ASP A 68 1.15 -17.26 3.00
C ASP A 68 -0.02 -16.97 2.05
N TRP A 69 0.03 -15.85 1.32
CA TRP A 69 -0.92 -15.53 0.26
C TRP A 69 -0.18 -15.36 -1.07
N CYS A 70 -0.44 -16.25 -2.02
CA CYS A 70 0.20 -16.26 -3.32
C CYS A 70 -0.65 -15.50 -4.35
N GLU A 71 -0.21 -14.31 -4.73
CA GLU A 71 -0.87 -13.48 -5.77
C GLU A 71 -0.93 -14.13 -7.17
N PHE A 72 -0.25 -15.26 -7.36
CA PHE A 72 -0.32 -16.05 -8.59
C PHE A 72 -1.59 -16.91 -8.71
N ASP A 73 -2.23 -17.26 -7.59
CA ASP A 73 -3.45 -18.08 -7.62
C ASP A 73 -4.67 -17.21 -7.97
N GLU A 74 -4.69 -15.96 -7.48
CA GLU A 74 -5.67 -14.95 -7.86
C GLU A 74 -5.09 -13.53 -7.69
N PRO A 75 -5.25 -12.60 -8.66
CA PRO A 75 -4.73 -11.25 -8.50
C PRO A 75 -5.37 -10.55 -7.30
N ALA A 76 -4.57 -9.96 -6.41
CA ALA A 76 -5.09 -9.23 -5.24
C ALA A 76 -6.14 -8.16 -5.63
N GLU A 77 -6.02 -7.59 -6.83
CA GLU A 77 -6.93 -6.59 -7.38
C GLU A 77 -8.39 -7.07 -7.47
N THR A 78 -8.65 -8.38 -7.54
CA THR A 78 -10.03 -8.92 -7.55
C THR A 78 -10.76 -8.74 -6.22
N HIS A 79 -10.01 -8.57 -5.13
CA HIS A 79 -10.53 -8.44 -3.76
C HIS A 79 -10.59 -6.98 -3.27
N PHE A 80 -10.17 -6.02 -4.11
CA PHE A 80 -10.14 -4.61 -3.71
C PHE A 80 -11.55 -4.03 -3.58
N THR A 81 -11.91 -3.66 -2.35
CA THR A 81 -13.11 -2.87 -2.07
C THR A 81 -12.91 -1.39 -2.41
N HIS A 82 -11.67 -0.90 -2.27
CA HIS A 82 -11.24 0.41 -2.72
C HIS A 82 -9.85 0.32 -3.31
N HIS A 83 -9.58 1.13 -4.34
CA HIS A 83 -8.27 1.29 -4.96
C HIS A 83 -8.08 2.73 -5.39
N PHE A 84 -6.95 3.32 -4.99
CA PHE A 84 -6.57 4.70 -5.26
C PHE A 84 -5.17 4.69 -5.88
N ARG A 85 -5.06 5.26 -7.07
CA ARG A 85 -3.82 5.25 -7.86
C ARG A 85 -2.97 6.50 -7.65
N ASN A 86 -3.53 7.52 -7.02
CA ASN A 86 -2.88 8.81 -6.84
C ASN A 86 -3.58 9.63 -5.74
N TYR A 87 -2.92 10.72 -5.37
CA TYR A 87 -3.40 11.70 -4.39
C TYR A 87 -4.83 12.17 -4.66
N ALA A 88 -5.19 12.50 -5.91
CA ALA A 88 -6.48 13.09 -6.24
C ALA A 88 -7.64 12.10 -5.98
N GLU A 89 -7.46 10.83 -6.32
CA GLU A 89 -8.45 9.78 -6.07
C GLU A 89 -8.67 9.56 -4.56
N LEU A 90 -7.58 9.48 -3.77
CA LEU A 90 -7.69 9.32 -2.32
C LEU A 90 -8.29 10.56 -1.64
N LEU A 91 -7.92 11.76 -2.08
CA LEU A 91 -8.46 13.01 -1.56
C LEU A 91 -9.98 13.11 -1.83
N ALA A 92 -10.43 12.69 -3.02
CA ALA A 92 -11.85 12.65 -3.34
C ALA A 92 -12.62 11.70 -2.41
N TYR A 93 -12.03 10.56 -2.04
CA TYR A 93 -12.59 9.66 -1.02
C TYR A 93 -12.64 10.34 0.36
N CYS A 94 -11.56 10.99 0.78
CA CYS A 94 -11.47 11.67 2.07
C CYS A 94 -12.54 12.76 2.23
N ARG A 95 -12.75 13.57 1.19
CA ARG A 95 -13.79 14.61 1.15
C ARG A 95 -15.21 14.06 1.24
N LYS A 96 -15.46 12.87 0.67
CA LYS A 96 -16.77 12.18 0.79
C LYS A 96 -16.96 11.56 2.17
N ARG A 97 -15.90 10.99 2.74
CA ARG A 97 -15.92 10.28 4.03
C ARG A 97 -16.05 11.24 5.21
N PHE A 98 -15.35 12.37 5.19
CA PHE A 98 -15.27 13.29 6.31
C PHE A 98 -16.00 14.59 6.00
N LYS A 99 -17.05 14.92 6.78
CA LYS A 99 -17.92 16.10 6.56
C LYS A 99 -17.19 17.45 6.51
N ARG A 100 -16.02 17.58 7.16
CA ARG A 100 -15.20 18.79 7.20
C ARG A 100 -13.75 18.47 6.88
N TRP A 101 -13.48 18.11 5.62
CA TRP A 101 -12.11 17.82 5.20
C TRP A 101 -11.27 19.10 5.09
N ASP A 102 -11.75 20.09 4.35
CA ASP A 102 -11.01 21.32 3.99
C ASP A 102 -11.07 22.45 5.04
N GLY A 103 -11.78 22.25 6.16
CA GLY A 103 -12.01 23.27 7.20
C GLY A 103 -13.40 23.18 7.79
#